data_AF-A0A959DI37-F1
#
_entry.id   AF-A0A959DI37-F1
#
_cell.length_a   1.000
_cell.length_b   1.000
_cell.length_c   1.000
_cell.angle_alpha   90.00
_cell.angle_beta   90.00
_cell.angle_gamma   90.00
#
_symmetry.space_group_name_H-M   'P 1'
#
loop_
_entity.id
_entity.type
_entity.pdbx_description
1 polymer ?
#
loop_
_entity_poly.entity_id
_entity_poly.type
_entity_poly.pdbx_seq_one_letter_code
_entity_poly.pdbx_strand_id
1 'polypeptide(L)'
;MKTTPTFIDGLLQLIAKDELSAAIAELQALLKGSPSYNELIIQSARYNAVMKAIRTGTIDLESAEITKNKLRYALTDMVRELEDNLPEHPGLQQEVEQYLKERPSQNQAHITGDGNINVQGVSGSTIQIDTGNKSD
;
A
#
# COMPACT_ATOMS: atom_id res chain seq x y z
N MET A 1 14.94 0.23 4.96
CA MET A 1 13.63 0.27 5.67
C MET A 1 12.88 1.50 5.20
N LYS A 2 11.59 1.38 4.85
CA LYS A 2 10.76 2.56 4.56
C LYS A 2 10.48 3.26 5.89
N THR A 3 10.69 4.56 5.96
CA THR A 3 10.31 5.38 7.11
C THR A 3 8.85 5.82 6.96
N THR A 4 8.23 6.28 8.04
CA THR A 4 6.85 6.79 8.02
C THR A 4 6.63 7.88 6.94
N PRO A 5 7.52 8.88 6.78
CA PRO A 5 7.43 9.84 5.67
C PRO A 5 7.46 9.16 4.29
N THR A 6 8.37 8.20 4.07
CA THR A 6 8.47 7.48 2.79
C THR A 6 7.22 6.65 2.48
N PHE A 7 6.48 6.20 3.50
CA PHE A 7 5.23 5.49 3.30
C PHE A 7 4.08 6.42 2.91
N ILE A 8 3.95 7.57 3.59
CA ILE A 8 2.99 8.62 3.24
C ILE A 8 3.22 9.11 1.81
N ASP A 9 4.47 9.40 1.44
CA ASP A 9 4.85 9.74 0.06
C ASP A 9 4.43 8.65 -0.93
N GLY A 10 4.58 7.38 -0.54
CA GLY A 10 4.15 6.23 -1.33
C GLY A 10 2.64 6.23 -1.59
N LEU A 11 1.83 6.51 -0.57
CA LEU A 11 0.38 6.64 -0.69
C LEU A 11 0.00 7.78 -1.63
N LEU A 12 0.62 8.95 -1.47
CA LEU A 12 0.38 10.11 -2.35
C LEU A 12 0.76 9.80 -3.79
N GLN A 13 1.84 9.04 -4.03
CA GLN A 13 2.20 8.60 -5.38
C GLN A 13 1.17 7.63 -5.99
N LEU A 14 0.63 6.70 -5.21
CA LEU A 14 -0.44 5.81 -5.70
C LEU A 14 -1.66 6.61 -6.14
N ILE A 15 -2.05 7.61 -5.33
CA ILE A 15 -3.19 8.49 -5.65
C ILE A 15 -2.91 9.33 -6.90
N ALA A 16 -1.71 9.90 -7.01
CA ALA A 16 -1.30 10.71 -8.15
C ALA A 16 -1.26 9.92 -9.48
N LYS A 17 -0.97 8.61 -9.41
CA LYS A 17 -0.98 7.69 -10.56
C LYS A 17 -2.35 7.08 -10.86
N ASP A 18 -3.40 7.52 -10.17
CA ASP A 18 -4.76 6.98 -10.29
C ASP A 18 -4.85 5.49 -9.88
N GLU A 19 -3.89 4.99 -9.12
CA GLU A 19 -3.86 3.64 -8.55
C GLU A 19 -4.72 3.58 -7.27
N LEU A 20 -5.94 4.11 -7.33
CA LEU A 20 -6.81 4.32 -6.16
C LEU A 20 -7.14 3.03 -5.41
N SER A 21 -7.27 1.91 -6.12
CA SER A 21 -7.48 0.61 -5.50
C SER A 21 -6.32 0.19 -4.60
N ALA A 22 -5.07 0.47 -5.01
CA ALA A 22 -3.90 0.16 -4.23
C ALA A 22 -3.82 1.11 -3.02
N ALA A 23 -4.02 2.42 -3.23
CA ALA A 23 -4.05 3.40 -2.15
C ALA A 23 -5.10 3.04 -1.06
N ILE A 24 -6.31 2.65 -1.47
CA ILE A 24 -7.37 2.21 -0.55
C ILE A 24 -6.95 0.96 0.23
N ALA A 25 -6.33 -0.03 -0.42
CA ALA A 25 -5.91 -1.25 0.25
C ALA A 25 -4.82 -0.99 1.31
N GLU A 26 -3.85 -0.14 0.99
CA GLU A 26 -2.80 0.29 1.92
C GLU A 26 -3.38 1.05 3.11
N LEU A 27 -4.26 2.02 2.85
CA LEU A 27 -4.96 2.77 3.88
C LEU A 27 -5.85 1.86 4.75
N GLN A 28 -6.47 0.81 4.19
CA GLN A 28 -7.31 -0.11 4.95
C GLN A 28 -6.50 -0.94 5.92
N ALA A 29 -5.31 -1.39 5.49
CA ALA A 29 -4.41 -2.12 6.35
C ALA A 29 -3.88 -1.24 7.48
N LEU A 30 -3.58 0.02 7.18
CA LEU A 30 -3.05 0.98 8.15
C LEU A 30 -4.11 1.44 9.16
N LEU A 31 -5.26 1.91 8.67
CA LEU A 31 -6.26 2.59 9.49
C LEU A 31 -7.10 1.63 10.33
N LYS A 32 -6.91 0.31 10.22
CA LYS A 32 -7.78 -0.68 10.87
C LYS A 32 -7.83 -0.46 12.38
N GLY A 33 -9.00 -0.06 12.88
CA GLY A 33 -9.21 0.24 14.31
C GLY A 33 -9.15 1.73 14.67
N SER A 34 -8.77 2.59 13.73
CA SER A 34 -8.84 4.05 13.89
C SER A 34 -10.23 4.61 13.56
N PRO A 35 -10.62 5.80 14.08
CA PRO A 35 -11.84 6.49 13.68
C PRO A 35 -11.91 6.76 12.17
N SER A 36 -10.78 7.10 11.54
CA SER A 36 -10.66 7.40 10.10
C SER A 36 -10.92 6.17 9.21
N TYR A 37 -10.87 4.95 9.77
CA TYR A 37 -11.23 3.73 9.06
C TYR A 37 -12.67 3.74 8.53
N ASN A 38 -13.61 4.31 9.29
CA ASN A 38 -15.00 4.35 8.89
C ASN A 38 -15.21 5.18 7.63
N GLU A 39 -14.52 6.31 7.55
CA GLU A 39 -14.58 7.15 6.36
C GLU A 39 -13.91 6.47 5.17
N LEU A 40 -12.79 5.79 5.40
CA LEU A 40 -12.13 4.99 4.35
C LEU A 40 -13.05 3.88 3.80
N ILE A 41 -13.84 3.21 4.64
CA ILE A 41 -14.84 2.23 4.18
C ILE A 41 -15.82 2.89 3.21
N ILE A 42 -16.28 4.10 3.51
CA ILE A 42 -17.21 4.85 2.63
C ILE A 42 -16.54 5.16 1.30
N GLN A 43 -15.29 5.62 1.29
CA GLN A 43 -14.57 5.91 0.04
C GLN A 43 -14.30 4.63 -0.77
N SER A 44 -13.99 3.51 -0.11
CA SER A 44 -13.84 2.20 -0.75
C SER A 44 -15.14 1.75 -1.42
N ALA A 45 -16.28 1.89 -0.74
CA ALA A 45 -17.59 1.58 -1.32
C ALA A 45 -17.91 2.46 -2.53
N ARG A 46 -17.63 3.76 -2.45
CA ARG A 46 -17.82 4.71 -3.57
C ARG A 46 -16.95 4.35 -4.77
N TYR A 47 -15.67 4.03 -4.55
CA TYR A 47 -14.78 3.58 -5.61
C TYR A 47 -15.33 2.32 -6.31
N ASN A 48 -15.74 1.32 -5.54
CA ASN A 48 -16.31 0.09 -6.10
C ASN A 48 -17.60 0.34 -6.89
N ALA A 49 -18.46 1.24 -6.43
CA ALA A 49 -19.69 1.62 -7.14
C ALA A 49 -19.38 2.31 -8.47
N VAL A 50 -18.42 3.25 -8.50
CA VAL A 50 -17.98 3.95 -9.72
C VAL A 50 -17.36 2.96 -10.71
N MET A 51 -16.46 2.10 -10.24
CA MET A 51 -15.81 1.09 -11.09
C MET A 51 -16.83 0.10 -11.66
N LYS A 52 -17.84 -0.29 -10.88
CA LYS A 52 -18.96 -1.09 -11.38
C LYS A 52 -19.72 -0.34 -12.48
N ALA A 53 -20.09 0.92 -12.24
CA ALA A 53 -20.85 1.71 -13.20
C ALA A 53 -20.10 1.94 -14.52
N ILE A 54 -18.78 2.17 -14.46
CA ILE A 54 -17.91 2.26 -15.64
C ILE A 54 -17.94 0.94 -16.42
N ARG A 55 -17.74 -0.21 -15.73
CA ARG A 55 -17.73 -1.53 -16.36
C ARG A 55 -19.07 -1.89 -17.00
N THR A 56 -20.18 -1.48 -16.39
CA THR A 56 -21.52 -1.74 -16.90
C THR A 56 -22.01 -0.70 -17.91
N GLY A 57 -21.21 0.36 -18.17
CA GLY A 57 -21.60 1.44 -19.07
C GLY A 57 -22.81 2.26 -18.57
N THR A 58 -23.05 2.28 -17.26
CA THR A 58 -24.21 2.98 -16.65
C THR A 58 -23.85 4.38 -16.14
N ILE A 59 -22.66 4.86 -16.46
CA ILE A 59 -22.17 6.19 -16.16
C ILE A 59 -21.43 6.72 -17.39
N ASP A 60 -21.61 7.99 -17.71
CA ASP A 60 -20.85 8.65 -18.76
C ASP A 60 -19.41 8.97 -18.29
N LEU A 61 -18.53 9.25 -19.26
CA LEU A 61 -17.11 9.49 -18.99
C LEU A 61 -16.87 10.72 -18.11
N GLU A 62 -17.63 11.80 -18.32
CA GLU A 62 -17.46 13.06 -17.57
C GLU A 62 -17.83 12.85 -16.09
N SER A 63 -18.98 12.24 -15.83
CA SER A 63 -19.43 11.87 -14.48
C SER A 63 -18.46 10.91 -13.80
N ALA A 64 -17.89 9.95 -14.53
CA ALA A 64 -16.88 9.03 -14.02
C ALA A 64 -15.61 9.78 -13.59
N GLU A 65 -15.08 10.67 -14.43
CA GLU A 65 -13.88 11.45 -14.13
C GLU A 65 -14.09 12.42 -12.97
N ILE A 66 -15.23 13.13 -12.93
CA ILE A 66 -15.58 13.99 -11.79
C ILE A 66 -15.60 13.18 -10.49
N THR A 67 -16.18 11.98 -10.51
CA THR A 67 -16.28 11.16 -9.30
C THR A 67 -14.93 10.60 -8.89
N LYS A 68 -14.07 10.18 -9.83
CA LYS A 68 -12.70 9.76 -9.54
C LYS A 68 -11.85 10.91 -9.00
N ASN A 69 -12.01 12.13 -9.52
CA ASN A 69 -11.36 13.32 -8.98
C ASN A 69 -11.75 13.54 -7.52
N LYS A 70 -13.04 13.45 -7.19
CA LYS A 70 -13.54 13.58 -5.80
C LYS A 70 -12.95 12.50 -4.88
N LEU A 71 -12.82 11.27 -5.38
CA LEU A 71 -12.15 10.19 -4.63
C LEU A 71 -10.67 10.49 -4.41
N ARG A 72 -9.96 11.00 -5.42
CA ARG A 72 -8.55 11.43 -5.29
C ARG A 72 -8.40 12.51 -4.22
N TYR A 73 -9.27 13.51 -4.22
CA TYR A 73 -9.26 14.56 -3.19
C TYR A 73 -9.50 13.98 -1.80
N ALA A 74 -10.57 13.19 -1.61
CA ALA A 74 -10.88 12.60 -0.31
C ALA A 74 -9.73 11.72 0.22
N LEU A 75 -9.13 10.89 -0.63
CA LEU A 75 -7.99 10.05 -0.22
C LEU A 75 -6.74 10.89 0.07
N THR A 76 -6.50 11.98 -0.67
CA THR A 76 -5.37 12.88 -0.40
C THR A 76 -5.54 13.59 0.93
N ASP A 77 -6.74 14.08 1.23
CA ASP A 77 -7.04 14.75 2.49
C ASP A 77 -6.87 13.79 3.67
N MET A 78 -7.36 12.55 3.57
CA MET A 78 -7.12 11.52 4.58
C MET A 78 -5.63 11.25 4.84
N VAL A 79 -4.83 11.19 3.76
CA VAL A 79 -3.39 10.94 3.88
C VAL A 79 -2.68 12.12 4.54
N ARG A 80 -3.11 13.35 4.26
CA ARG A 80 -2.58 14.57 4.90
C ARG A 80 -2.98 14.65 6.37
N GLU A 81 -4.23 14.35 6.69
CA GLU A 81 -4.66 14.26 8.08
C GLU A 81 -3.83 13.22 8.85
N LEU A 82 -3.52 12.07 8.25
CA LEU A 82 -2.61 11.10 8.86
C LEU A 82 -1.22 11.67 9.10
N GLU A 83 -0.65 12.36 8.11
CA GLU A 83 0.67 13.01 8.19
C GLU A 83 0.71 14.07 9.30
N ASP A 84 -0.33 14.90 9.42
CA ASP A 84 -0.43 15.96 10.41
C ASP A 84 -0.62 15.41 11.84
N ASN A 85 -1.36 14.31 11.99
CA ASN A 85 -1.64 13.70 13.30
C ASN A 85 -0.52 12.74 13.77
N LEU A 86 0.35 12.28 12.87
CA LEU A 86 1.44 11.35 13.16
C LEU A 86 2.44 11.85 14.22
N PRO A 87 2.91 13.11 14.17
CA PRO A 87 3.79 13.69 15.19
C PRO A 87 3.16 13.78 16.58
N GLU A 88 1.83 13.92 16.65
CA GLU A 88 1.08 14.13 17.90
C GLU A 88 0.58 12.82 18.52
N HIS A 89 0.64 11.71 17.77
CA HIS A 89 0.16 10.40 18.20
C HIS A 89 1.23 9.30 18.07
N PRO A 90 2.09 9.12 19.10
CA PRO A 90 3.15 8.11 19.10
C PRO A 90 2.67 6.67 18.86
N GLY A 91 1.41 6.37 19.25
CA GLY A 91 0.77 5.08 19.01
C GLY A 91 0.54 4.80 17.52
N LEU A 92 0.04 5.80 16.77
CA LEU A 92 -0.13 5.70 15.31
C LEU A 92 1.22 5.55 14.60
N GLN A 93 2.25 6.25 15.08
CA GLN A 93 3.60 6.09 14.54
C GLN A 93 4.15 4.67 14.73
N GLN A 94 3.94 4.08 15.92
CA GLN A 94 4.31 2.68 16.17
C GLN A 94 3.50 1.70 15.31
N GLU A 95 2.20 1.94 15.11
CA GLU A 95 1.36 1.12 14.23
C GLU A 95 1.84 1.15 12.77
N VAL A 96 2.19 2.34 12.25
CA VAL A 96 2.78 2.49 10.91
C VAL A 96 4.10 1.74 10.81
N GLU A 97 5.00 1.92 11.78
CA GLU A 97 6.31 1.25 11.78
C GLU A 97 6.18 -0.27 11.90
N GLN A 98 5.24 -0.76 12.71
CA GLN A 98 4.96 -2.17 12.86
C GLN A 98 4.40 -2.75 11.56
N TYR A 99 3.42 -2.08 10.95
CA TYR A 99 2.91 -2.47 9.63
C TYR A 99 4.02 -2.54 8.59
N LEU A 100 4.93 -1.56 8.55
CA LEU A 100 6.06 -1.54 7.62
C LEU A 100 7.09 -2.64 7.89
N LYS A 101 7.26 -3.08 9.15
CA LYS A 101 8.14 -4.21 9.52
C LYS A 101 7.54 -5.56 9.15
N GLU A 102 6.24 -5.73 9.36
CA GLU A 102 5.51 -6.97 9.09
C GLU A 102 5.23 -7.17 7.61
N ARG A 103 5.24 -6.08 6.83
CA ARG A 103 5.07 -6.14 5.40
C ARG A 103 6.25 -6.89 4.77
N PRO A 104 6.03 -8.06 4.15
CA PRO A 104 7.10 -8.76 3.48
C PRO A 104 7.67 -7.85 2.40
N SER A 105 8.99 -7.65 2.42
CA SER A 105 9.69 -7.06 1.29
C SER A 105 9.36 -7.94 0.09
N GLN A 106 8.59 -7.44 -0.89
CA GLN A 106 8.09 -8.23 -2.02
C GLN A 106 9.19 -8.93 -2.85
N ASN A 107 10.47 -8.76 -2.52
CA ASN A 107 11.61 -9.29 -3.26
C ASN A 107 12.53 -10.23 -2.45
N GLN A 108 12.12 -10.74 -1.29
CA GLN A 108 12.90 -11.76 -0.57
C GLN A 108 12.07 -13.02 -0.28
N ALA A 109 12.26 -14.04 -1.12
CA ALA A 109 11.85 -15.39 -0.80
C ALA A 109 12.91 -16.04 0.10
N HIS A 110 12.56 -16.34 1.35
CA HIS A 110 13.39 -17.16 2.21
C HIS A 110 13.05 -18.63 1.96
N ILE A 111 13.97 -19.38 1.33
CA ILE A 111 13.82 -20.80 1.03
C ILE A 111 14.73 -21.57 1.98
N THR A 112 14.14 -22.37 2.87
CA THR A 112 14.85 -23.31 3.74
C THR A 112 14.60 -24.73 3.27
N GLY A 113 15.66 -25.49 3.04
CA GLY A 113 15.59 -26.89 2.65
C GLY A 113 16.97 -27.52 2.55
N ASP A 114 17.04 -28.84 2.66
CA ASP A 114 18.23 -29.68 2.48
C ASP A 114 18.39 -30.17 1.03
N GLY A 115 17.47 -29.79 0.14
CA GLY A 115 17.45 -30.16 -1.27
C GLY A 115 18.08 -29.15 -2.23
N ASN A 116 18.07 -29.51 -3.52
CA ASN A 116 18.58 -28.66 -4.60
C ASN A 116 17.62 -27.51 -4.92
N ILE A 117 18.15 -26.30 -5.11
CA ILE A 117 17.40 -25.11 -5.56
C ILE A 117 17.66 -24.88 -7.06
N ASN A 118 16.60 -24.77 -7.86
CA ASN A 118 16.70 -24.46 -9.31
C ASN A 118 16.20 -23.03 -9.58
N VAL A 119 17.06 -22.18 -10.14
CA VAL A 119 16.76 -20.77 -10.47
C VAL A 119 16.73 -20.61 -11.98
N GLN A 120 15.57 -20.27 -12.57
CA GLN A 120 15.35 -20.27 -14.03
C GLN A 120 15.44 -18.89 -14.71
N GLY A 121 15.74 -17.83 -13.98
CA GLY A 121 15.94 -16.50 -14.56
C GLY A 121 16.34 -15.46 -13.53
N VAL A 122 17.44 -14.74 -13.81
CA VAL A 122 17.92 -13.62 -12.99
C VAL A 122 18.15 -12.45 -13.93
N SER A 123 17.45 -11.34 -13.69
CA SER A 123 17.60 -10.12 -14.48
C SER A 123 17.81 -8.94 -13.54
N GLY A 124 18.83 -8.12 -13.83
CA GLY A 124 19.06 -6.82 -13.17
C GLY A 124 19.65 -6.81 -11.76
N SER A 125 20.14 -7.94 -11.22
CA SER A 125 20.60 -8.04 -9.82
C SER A 125 21.76 -9.03 -9.59
N THR A 126 22.43 -8.92 -8.44
CA THR A 126 23.49 -9.83 -7.96
C THR A 126 22.90 -10.94 -7.06
N ILE A 127 23.31 -12.19 -7.26
CA ILE A 127 23.07 -13.28 -6.30
C ILE A 127 24.23 -13.30 -5.30
N GLN A 128 23.93 -13.21 -4.00
CA GLN A 128 24.91 -13.40 -2.93
C GLN A 128 24.59 -14.71 -2.19
N ILE A 129 25.54 -15.64 -2.17
CA ILE A 129 25.45 -16.92 -1.48
C ILE A 129 26.42 -16.89 -0.31
N ASP A 130 25.91 -17.05 0.92
CA ASP A 130 26.73 -17.24 2.11
C ASP A 130 26.72 -18.72 2.49
N THR A 131 27.83 -19.40 2.22
CA THR A 131 28.06 -20.75 2.70
C THR A 131 28.75 -20.64 4.05
N GLY A 132 28.00 -20.79 5.14
CA GLY A 132 28.60 -20.86 6.48
C GLY A 132 29.74 -21.87 6.47
N ASN A 133 30.93 -21.46 6.90
CA ASN A 133 32.10 -22.33 6.95
C ASN A 133 31.74 -23.57 7.79
N LYS A 134 31.64 -24.73 7.13
CA LYS A 134 31.69 -26.01 7.81
C LYS A 134 33.12 -26.19 8.30
N SER A 135 33.32 -26.00 9.60
CA SER A 135 34.53 -26.50 10.26
C SER A 135 34.43 -28.02 10.25
N ASP A 136 35.39 -28.67 9.59
CA ASP A 136 35.56 -30.13 9.59
C ASP A 136 35.84 -30.68 11.00
#